data_AF-A0A972KV42-F1
#
_entry.id   AF-A0A972KV42-F1
#
_cell.length_a   1.000
_cell.length_b   1.000
_cell.length_c   1.000
_cell.angle_alpha   90.00
_cell.angle_beta   90.00
_cell.angle_gamma   90.00
#
_symmetry.space_group_name_H-M   'P 1'
#
loop_
_entity.id
_entity.type
_entity.pdbx_description
1 polymer ?
#
loop_
_entity_poly.entity_id
_entity_poly.type
_entity_poly.pdbx_seq_one_letter_code
_entity_poly.pdbx_strand_id
1 'polypeptide(L)'
;MRTLAVMIATLVSLTLLAGGTVQAAEDKQLFEFYCAQCHGLTGKGDGPNVTKDFKTDPRNFTSVADMEKLSDADIKNVVMDGGAAVSKSELMPPWGKTIAEADVDKLVAYVRKFCKCKAKGK
;
A
#
# COMPACT_ATOMS: atom_id res chain seq x y z
N MET A 1 32.77 35.13 50.68
CA MET A 1 33.35 33.78 50.88
C MET A 1 32.31 32.96 51.63
N ARG A 2 31.65 31.93 51.10
CA ARG A 2 32.09 30.88 50.19
C ARG A 2 30.93 30.47 49.27
N THR A 3 31.20 30.49 47.98
CA THR A 3 30.53 29.68 46.97
C THR A 3 30.63 28.20 47.33
N LEU A 4 29.61 27.41 47.00
CA LEU A 4 29.70 26.23 46.13
C LEU A 4 28.40 25.42 46.21
N ALA A 5 27.60 25.56 45.16
CA ALA A 5 26.60 24.59 44.77
C ALA A 5 27.25 23.23 44.57
N VAL A 6 26.73 22.19 45.23
CA VAL A 6 27.01 20.80 44.87
C VAL A 6 25.80 20.29 44.11
N MET A 7 25.88 20.40 42.78
CA MET A 7 24.98 19.72 41.88
C MET A 7 25.24 18.21 42.01
N ILE A 8 24.35 17.51 42.72
CA ILE A 8 24.35 16.04 42.72
C ILE A 8 23.70 15.61 41.40
N ALA A 9 24.56 15.21 40.47
CA ALA A 9 24.21 14.54 39.24
C ALA A 9 23.43 13.26 39.56
N THR A 10 22.12 13.28 39.36
CA THR A 10 21.36 12.05 39.17
C THR A 10 21.30 11.81 37.67
N LEU A 11 21.94 10.73 37.24
CA LEU A 11 21.95 10.27 35.86
C LEU A 11 20.49 10.09 35.39
N VAL A 12 20.04 10.98 34.51
CA VAL A 12 18.91 10.69 33.64
C VAL A 12 19.38 9.57 32.72
N SER A 13 19.03 8.33 33.05
CA SER A 13 19.18 7.21 32.14
C SER A 13 18.35 7.49 30.91
N LEU A 14 19.01 8.04 29.90
CA LEU A 14 18.48 8.25 28.57
C LEU A 14 18.35 6.87 27.91
N THR A 15 17.25 6.19 28.19
CA THR A 15 16.83 5.04 27.40
C THR A 15 16.37 5.55 26.05
N LEU A 16 17.32 5.80 25.15
CA LEU A 16 17.06 5.76 23.70
C LEU A 16 16.76 4.31 23.33
N LEU A 17 15.52 3.86 23.57
CA LEU A 17 14.90 2.93 22.63
C LEU A 17 14.36 3.77 21.47
N ALA A 18 15.27 4.23 20.62
CA ALA A 18 14.95 4.40 19.21
C ALA A 18 14.77 3.00 18.62
N GLY A 19 13.72 2.29 19.07
CA GLY A 19 13.13 1.25 18.25
C GLY A 19 12.65 1.99 17.02
N GLY A 20 13.43 1.91 15.94
CA GLY A 20 12.99 2.40 14.65
C GLY A 20 11.68 1.71 14.33
N THR A 21 10.57 2.40 14.59
CA THR A 21 9.31 2.04 13.99
C THR A 21 9.60 2.14 12.50
N VAL A 22 9.61 1.00 11.81
CA VAL A 22 9.36 1.00 10.37
C VAL A 22 8.05 1.74 10.25
N GLN A 23 8.12 3.03 9.93
CA GLN A 23 6.94 3.84 9.73
C GLN A 23 6.24 3.15 8.58
N ALA A 24 5.08 2.55 8.87
CA ALA A 24 4.23 2.04 7.81
C ALA A 24 4.11 3.18 6.78
N ALA A 25 4.52 2.92 5.54
CA ALA A 25 4.30 3.89 4.50
C ALA A 25 2.79 4.12 4.41
N GLU A 26 2.39 5.39 4.28
CA GLU A 26 0.97 5.72 4.16
C GLU A 26 0.40 4.98 2.94
N ASP A 27 -0.80 4.41 3.08
CA ASP A 27 -1.45 3.58 2.06
C ASP A 27 -1.49 4.25 0.68
N LYS A 28 -1.71 5.57 0.65
CA LYS A 28 -1.60 6.43 -0.52
C LYS A 28 -0.20 6.46 -1.13
N GLN A 29 0.85 6.63 -0.33
CA GLN A 29 2.23 6.72 -0.83
C GLN A 29 2.67 5.40 -1.46
N LEU A 30 2.32 4.27 -0.84
CA LEU A 30 2.56 2.96 -1.42
C LEU A 30 1.85 2.79 -2.77
N PHE A 31 0.58 3.20 -2.85
CA PHE A 31 -0.17 3.11 -4.10
C PHE A 31 0.44 4.00 -5.19
N GLU A 32 0.78 5.24 -4.85
CA GLU A 32 1.39 6.18 -5.80
C GLU A 32 2.73 5.68 -6.32
N PHE A 33 3.54 5.05 -5.46
CA PHE A 33 4.85 4.54 -5.84
C PHE A 33 4.78 3.24 -6.65
N TYR A 34 4.01 2.25 -6.19
CA TYR A 34 4.01 0.90 -6.79
C TYR A 34 2.91 0.69 -7.83
N CYS A 35 1.75 1.34 -7.69
CA CYS A 35 0.54 0.98 -8.41
C CYS A 35 0.13 2.01 -9.47
N ALA A 36 0.25 3.30 -9.15
CA ALA A 36 -0.27 4.40 -9.98
C ALA A 36 0.41 4.51 -11.36
N GLN A 37 1.61 3.95 -11.51
CA GLN A 37 2.33 3.91 -12.79
C GLN A 37 1.51 3.20 -13.89
N CYS A 38 0.68 2.23 -13.52
CA CYS A 38 -0.25 1.55 -14.43
C CYS A 38 -1.72 1.82 -14.08
N HIS A 39 -2.07 1.83 -12.79
CA HIS A 39 -3.46 2.03 -12.36
C HIS A 39 -3.92 3.50 -12.34
N GLY A 40 -3.01 4.44 -12.52
CA GLY A 40 -3.27 5.89 -12.50
C GLY A 40 -3.47 6.43 -11.08
N LEU A 41 -3.14 7.71 -10.86
CA LEU A 41 -3.37 8.39 -9.57
C LEU A 41 -4.86 8.46 -9.19
N THR A 42 -5.75 8.38 -10.18
CA THR A 42 -7.21 8.38 -9.98
C THR A 42 -7.82 6.98 -9.96
N GLY A 43 -6.98 5.93 -10.07
CA GLY A 43 -7.40 4.53 -10.03
C GLY A 43 -8.17 4.08 -11.27
N LYS A 44 -8.14 4.82 -12.38
CA LYS A 44 -8.93 4.51 -13.59
C LYS A 44 -8.29 3.48 -14.52
N GLY A 45 -7.07 3.04 -14.25
CA GLY A 45 -6.31 2.17 -15.13
C GLY A 45 -5.66 2.90 -16.30
N ASP A 46 -5.45 4.22 -16.16
CA ASP A 46 -4.91 5.14 -17.16
C ASP A 46 -3.51 5.66 -16.77
N GLY A 47 -2.73 4.83 -16.08
CA GLY A 47 -1.37 5.19 -15.66
C GLY A 47 -0.42 5.41 -16.84
N PRO A 48 0.67 6.17 -16.65
CA PRO A 48 1.60 6.55 -17.72
C PRO A 48 2.29 5.37 -18.43
N ASN A 49 2.35 4.19 -17.81
CA ASN A 49 2.94 2.99 -18.42
C ASN A 49 1.94 2.18 -19.25
N VAL A 50 0.66 2.56 -19.30
CA VAL A 50 -0.35 1.88 -20.10
C VAL A 50 -0.18 2.28 -21.56
N THR A 51 0.04 1.28 -22.42
CA THR A 51 0.19 1.46 -23.86
C THR A 51 -0.87 0.66 -24.61
N LYS A 52 -1.08 1.00 -25.89
CA LYS A 52 -2.01 0.30 -26.79
C LYS A 52 -1.72 -1.18 -26.99
N ASP A 53 -0.53 -1.64 -26.61
CA ASP A 53 -0.07 -3.01 -26.83
C ASP A 53 -0.39 -3.94 -25.63
N PHE A 54 -0.98 -3.39 -24.56
CA PHE A 54 -1.48 -4.18 -23.44
C PHE A 54 -2.62 -5.09 -23.93
N LYS A 55 -2.47 -6.41 -23.75
CA LYS A 55 -3.54 -7.38 -24.03
C LYS A 55 -4.69 -7.27 -23.04
N THR A 56 -4.43 -6.71 -21.87
CA THR A 56 -5.39 -6.52 -20.79
C THR A 56 -4.99 -5.28 -20.02
N ASP A 57 -5.85 -4.27 -20.06
CA ASP A 57 -5.62 -3.02 -19.37
C ASP A 57 -5.72 -3.19 -17.85
N PRO A 58 -5.03 -2.33 -17.08
CA PRO A 58 -5.21 -2.28 -15.64
C PRO A 58 -6.68 -2.00 -15.30
N ARG A 59 -7.17 -2.64 -14.23
CA ARG A 59 -8.56 -2.48 -13.81
C ARG A 59 -8.86 -1.03 -13.42
N ASN A 60 -10.01 -0.54 -13.85
CA ASN A 60 -10.60 0.69 -13.33
C ASN A 60 -11.23 0.44 -11.94
N PHE A 61 -10.58 0.93 -10.90
CA PHE A 61 -11.02 0.83 -9.51
C PHE A 61 -12.18 1.76 -9.16
N THR A 62 -12.55 2.72 -10.02
CA THR A 62 -13.74 3.56 -9.80
C THR A 62 -15.04 2.87 -10.24
N SER A 63 -14.95 1.74 -10.95
CA SER A 63 -16.12 0.95 -11.37
C SER A 63 -16.69 0.16 -10.20
N VAL A 64 -17.74 0.68 -9.57
CA VAL A 64 -18.44 0.00 -8.45
C VAL A 64 -18.91 -1.39 -8.88
N ALA A 65 -19.58 -1.47 -10.02
CA ALA A 65 -20.15 -2.71 -10.55
C ALA A 65 -19.10 -3.81 -10.76
N ASP A 66 -17.85 -3.46 -11.03
CA ASP A 66 -16.77 -4.43 -11.17
C ASP A 66 -16.06 -4.71 -9.86
N MET A 67 -15.85 -3.70 -9.02
CA MET A 67 -15.14 -3.85 -7.76
C MET A 67 -15.97 -4.63 -6.72
N GLU A 68 -17.30 -4.50 -6.71
CA GLU A 68 -18.17 -5.27 -5.81
C GLU A 68 -18.20 -6.77 -6.12
N LYS A 69 -17.77 -7.20 -7.31
CA LYS A 69 -17.64 -8.62 -7.66
C LYS A 69 -16.42 -9.28 -6.99
N LEU A 70 -15.47 -8.47 -6.53
CA LEU A 70 -14.21 -8.91 -5.96
C LEU A 70 -14.29 -8.89 -4.43
N SER A 71 -13.82 -9.94 -3.78
CA SER A 71 -13.52 -9.92 -2.35
C SER A 71 -12.22 -9.18 -2.08
N ASP A 72 -11.97 -8.82 -0.82
CA ASP A 72 -10.67 -8.24 -0.42
C ASP A 72 -9.52 -9.25 -0.62
N ALA A 73 -9.80 -10.54 -0.44
CA ALA A 73 -8.83 -11.61 -0.69
C ALA A 73 -8.47 -11.71 -2.19
N ASP A 74 -9.43 -11.54 -3.09
CA ASP A 74 -9.13 -11.52 -4.53
C ASP A 74 -8.14 -10.40 -4.87
N ILE A 75 -8.38 -9.19 -4.36
CA ILE A 75 -7.49 -8.04 -4.60
C ILE A 75 -6.11 -8.29 -3.97
N LYS A 76 -6.08 -8.77 -2.72
CA LYS A 76 -4.85 -9.11 -2.01
C LYS A 76 -4.00 -10.13 -2.79
N ASN A 77 -4.61 -11.21 -3.26
CA ASN A 77 -3.91 -12.26 -3.99
C ASN A 77 -3.30 -11.73 -5.30
N VAL A 78 -4.02 -10.87 -6.04
CA VAL A 78 -3.44 -10.25 -7.25
C VAL A 78 -2.22 -9.39 -6.91
N VAL A 79 -2.25 -8.63 -5.80
CA VAL A 79 -1.12 -7.80 -5.37
C VAL A 79 0.05 -8.68 -4.93
N MET A 80 -0.19 -9.74 -4.17
CA MET A 80 0.85 -10.63 -3.65
C MET A 80 1.50 -11.45 -4.77
N ASP A 81 0.69 -12.05 -5.64
CA ASP A 81 1.10 -13.09 -6.59
C ASP A 81 1.24 -12.57 -8.04
N GLY A 82 0.83 -11.33 -8.30
CA GLY A 82 0.87 -10.71 -9.62
C GLY A 82 -0.31 -11.12 -10.50
N GLY A 83 -0.45 -10.45 -11.64
CA GLY A 83 -1.61 -10.64 -12.52
C GLY A 83 -1.63 -12.01 -13.20
N ALA A 84 -0.47 -12.55 -13.58
CA ALA A 84 -0.39 -13.86 -14.24
C ALA A 84 -0.95 -15.01 -13.38
N ALA A 85 -0.73 -14.98 -12.06
CA ALA A 85 -1.16 -16.01 -11.13
C ALA A 85 -2.70 -16.14 -11.01
N VAL A 86 -3.42 -15.10 -11.42
CA VAL A 86 -4.89 -15.01 -11.32
C VAL A 86 -5.55 -14.76 -12.68
N SER A 87 -4.90 -15.18 -13.77
CA SER A 87 -5.39 -15.02 -15.14
C SER A 87 -5.74 -13.56 -15.50
N LYS A 88 -4.86 -12.63 -15.10
CA LYS A 88 -4.84 -11.21 -15.47
C LYS A 88 -3.54 -10.87 -16.21
N SER A 89 -3.28 -9.58 -16.42
CA SER A 89 -2.11 -9.11 -17.16
C SER A 89 -0.80 -9.62 -16.54
N GLU A 90 0.03 -10.26 -17.35
CA GLU A 90 1.39 -10.70 -16.97
C GLU A 90 2.31 -9.53 -16.61
N LEU A 91 1.94 -8.31 -17.03
CA LEU A 91 2.67 -7.08 -16.75
C LEU A 91 2.46 -6.55 -15.32
N MET A 92 1.49 -7.10 -14.57
CA MET A 92 1.33 -6.77 -13.16
C MET A 92 2.23 -7.69 -12.32
N PRO A 93 3.34 -7.18 -11.76
CA PRO A 93 4.31 -8.02 -11.07
C PRO A 93 3.79 -8.48 -9.69
N PRO A 94 4.32 -9.60 -9.15
CA PRO A 94 4.06 -10.03 -7.78
C PRO A 94 4.78 -9.13 -6.78
N TRP A 95 4.06 -8.58 -5.80
CA TRP A 95 4.62 -7.71 -4.78
C TRP A 95 4.82 -8.39 -3.42
N GLY A 96 4.41 -9.64 -3.23
CA GLY A 96 4.41 -10.31 -1.93
C GLY A 96 5.79 -10.54 -1.29
N LYS A 97 6.88 -10.34 -2.04
CA LYS A 97 8.26 -10.35 -1.51
C LYS A 97 8.86 -8.95 -1.32
N THR A 98 8.13 -7.91 -1.69
CA THR A 98 8.59 -6.51 -1.70
C THR A 98 7.80 -5.67 -0.70
N ILE A 99 6.49 -5.90 -0.60
CA ILE A 99 5.57 -5.18 0.28
C ILE A 99 5.11 -6.16 1.36
N ALA A 100 5.19 -5.75 2.63
CA ALA A 100 4.73 -6.57 3.74
C ALA A 100 3.21 -6.81 3.63
N GLU A 101 2.75 -8.00 4.04
CA GLU A 101 1.35 -8.39 3.92
C GLU A 101 0.39 -7.37 4.60
N ALA A 102 0.77 -6.86 5.76
CA ALA A 102 0.00 -5.84 6.49
C ALA A 102 -0.13 -4.51 5.71
N ASP A 103 0.84 -4.18 4.86
CA ASP A 103 0.79 -2.99 4.00
C ASP A 103 0.01 -3.26 2.72
N VAL A 104 -0.01 -4.51 2.23
CA VAL A 104 -0.93 -4.94 1.17
C VAL A 104 -2.38 -4.85 1.64
N ASP A 105 -2.70 -5.23 2.87
CA ASP A 105 -4.05 -5.07 3.43
C ASP A 105 -4.49 -3.60 3.45
N LYS A 106 -3.58 -2.67 3.76
CA LYS A 106 -3.83 -1.23 3.67
C LYS A 106 -4.02 -0.77 2.23
N LEU A 107 -3.25 -1.29 1.27
CA LEU A 107 -3.44 -1.02 -0.15
C LEU A 107 -4.81 -1.50 -0.65
N VAL A 108 -5.28 -2.66 -0.20
CA VAL A 108 -6.63 -3.14 -0.52
C VAL A 108 -7.68 -2.16 -0.02
N ALA A 109 -7.56 -1.70 1.24
CA ALA A 109 -8.46 -0.69 1.80
C ALA A 109 -8.39 0.64 1.02
N TYR A 110 -7.20 1.06 0.59
CA TYR A 110 -7.01 2.25 -0.24
C TYR A 110 -7.67 2.11 -1.62
N VAL A 111 -7.50 0.97 -2.29
CA VAL A 111 -8.13 0.67 -3.57
C VAL A 111 -9.66 0.75 -3.49
N ARG A 112 -10.27 0.31 -2.39
CA ARG A 112 -11.73 0.44 -2.16
C ARG A 112 -12.21 1.89 -2.07
N LYS A 113 -11.34 2.84 -1.70
CA LYS A 113 -11.71 4.27 -1.64
C LYS A 113 -12.06 4.84 -3.02
N PHE A 114 -11.50 4.29 -4.11
CA PHE A 114 -11.79 4.75 -5.47
C PHE A 114 -13.25 4.46 -5.89
N CYS A 115 -13.77 3.26 -5.60
CA CYS A 115 -15.16 2.91 -5.86
C CYS A 115 -16.13 3.42 -4.77
N LYS A 116 -15.62 3.75 -3.58
CA LYS A 116 -16.43 3.99 -2.38
C LYS A 116 -17.38 2.82 -2.06
N CYS A 117 -16.94 1.61 -2.37
CA CYS A 117 -17.72 0.37 -2.29
C CYS A 117 -17.18 -0.58 -1.21
N LYS A 118 -18.03 -1.53 -0.77
CA LYS A 118 -17.64 -2.60 0.15
C LYS A 118 -17.22 -3.86 -0.61
N ALA A 119 -16.48 -4.73 0.06
CA ALA A 119 -16.07 -6.01 -0.50
C ALA A 119 -17.25 -6.97 -0.68
N LYS A 120 -17.16 -7.87 -1.67
CA LYS A 120 -18.10 -8.99 -1.79
C LYS A 120 -18.10 -9.82 -0.49
N GLY A 121 -19.27 -9.95 0.14
CA GLY A 121 -19.44 -10.75 1.37
C GLY A 121 -19.25 -10.00 2.69
N LYS A 122 -19.28 -8.66 2.68
CA LYS A 122 -19.32 -7.80 3.88
C LYS A 122 -20.46 -6.77 3.79
#